data_AF-A0A5B1CMJ8-F1
#
_entry.id   AF-A0A5B1CMJ8-F1
#
_cell.length_a   1.000
_cell.length_b   1.000
_cell.length_c   1.000
_cell.angle_alpha   90.00
_cell.angle_beta   90.00
_cell.angle_gamma   90.00
#
_symmetry.space_group_name_H-M   'P 1'
#
loop_
_entity.id
_entity.type
_entity.pdbx_description
1 polymer ?
#
loop_
_entity_poly.entity_id
_entity_poly.type
_entity_poly.pdbx_seq_one_letter_code
_entity_poly.pdbx_strand_id
1 'polypeptide(L)'
;MASVSAENQSQTPSQSEGRTWIDRIDRWCETQGDRLTPILVKETRQALKSRQFVVTFSVLLVAALAWTIIGSLSMMPAIYDSPSASRMLIGYYIVLAIPMLIVVPMAAYRSLEGEIDDGTLELLSITVLSPWQIVLGKLASASLQMLLYFVALFPCVAYAYTLRGVDLPTVGIIVSVLLVAGLLLTIAALFFAPLSRGRSGRIMTLLALLCVLIAAEWGLAVMVIGMILYGNPLTTDQLFFAVIASVSIAVSLGHLMLVATAAQLTPESENRSTHLRVSLLLLTAIVMGLAVLAMEMLDEMGPVIAFCFCLGLAGLWTLTSSMMCAESAIVTPRVRRQLPSSFLARMTLTWLTPGPTTGLVFSAICVSIITSAIVVGASYYNTSAQNFVPASAFQFFQRLCISYSVYLIGMLIAVRWLISIIRINNHPRVELGIAALIAVAVLSSLVPYSVGLHMNDYRNYEYSAWQITNWVWTIGQATDRPSQFIYVVIVGIVVAIALMVSLLLDPKLVFARRIATPKRVLEEQKRLAAES
;
A
#
# COMPACT_ATOMS: atom_id res chain seq x y z
N MET A 1 -64.10 -49.03 31.93
CA MET A 1 -65.45 -48.50 31.64
C MET A 1 -65.23 -47.12 31.06
N ALA A 2 -65.32 -46.96 29.74
CA ALA A 2 -66.49 -46.39 29.04
C ALA A 2 -66.81 -44.99 29.58
N SER A 3 -66.91 -43.86 28.85
CA SER A 3 -66.94 -43.46 27.44
C SER A 3 -67.72 -42.12 27.46
N VAL A 4 -67.52 -41.24 26.46
CA VAL A 4 -68.40 -40.08 26.09
C VAL A 4 -68.15 -38.84 26.99
N SER A 5 -68.01 -37.60 26.52
CA SER A 5 -68.68 -36.89 25.41
C SER A 5 -67.85 -35.72 24.88
N ALA A 6 -68.04 -35.41 23.60
CA ALA A 6 -67.55 -34.22 22.91
C ALA A 6 -68.36 -32.96 23.27
N GLU A 7 -67.72 -31.78 23.26
CA GLU A 7 -68.18 -30.60 22.49
C GLU A 7 -67.20 -29.42 22.54
N ASN A 8 -67.02 -28.80 21.36
CA ASN A 8 -66.72 -27.40 21.07
C ASN A 8 -65.47 -26.71 21.66
N GLN A 9 -64.55 -26.33 20.77
CA GLN A 9 -64.51 -24.94 20.28
C GLN A 9 -63.55 -24.77 19.09
N SER A 10 -64.10 -24.21 18.02
CA SER A 10 -63.44 -23.63 16.87
C SER A 10 -62.46 -22.53 17.28
N GLN A 11 -61.18 -22.68 16.91
CA GLN A 11 -60.24 -21.56 16.86
C GLN A 11 -59.92 -21.23 15.39
N THR A 12 -60.20 -19.98 15.07
CA THR A 12 -59.98 -19.24 13.83
C THR A 12 -58.51 -19.26 13.37
N PRO A 13 -58.23 -19.46 12.07
CA PRO A 13 -56.90 -19.22 11.51
C PRO A 13 -56.86 -17.82 10.90
N SER A 14 -56.27 -16.83 11.58
CA SER A 14 -56.08 -15.51 10.95
C SER A 14 -55.02 -14.61 11.58
N GLN A 15 -53.79 -15.10 11.82
CA GLN A 15 -52.63 -14.22 12.06
C GLN A 15 -51.28 -14.83 11.61
N SER A 16 -51.15 -15.27 10.35
CA SER A 16 -49.85 -15.77 9.83
C SER A 16 -49.39 -15.18 8.49
N GLU A 17 -50.07 -14.19 7.92
CA GLU A 17 -49.65 -13.65 6.61
C GLU A 17 -48.55 -12.60 6.70
N GLY A 18 -48.42 -11.88 7.82
CA GLY A 18 -47.40 -10.83 8.00
C GLY A 18 -45.98 -11.30 8.31
N ARG A 19 -45.78 -12.57 8.70
CA ARG A 19 -44.46 -13.14 9.05
C ARG A 19 -43.69 -13.71 7.85
N THR A 20 -44.38 -14.06 6.76
CA THR A 20 -43.77 -14.80 5.65
C THR A 20 -42.74 -14.03 4.84
N TRP A 21 -42.83 -12.70 4.76
CA TRP A 21 -41.87 -11.87 4.01
C TRP A 21 -40.59 -11.61 4.82
N ILE A 22 -40.72 -11.36 6.13
CA ILE A 22 -39.59 -11.22 7.07
C ILE A 22 -38.85 -12.56 7.14
N ASP A 23 -39.56 -13.68 7.28
CA ASP A 23 -38.94 -15.01 7.33
C ASP A 23 -38.24 -15.40 6.01
N ARG A 24 -38.61 -14.80 4.87
CA ARG A 24 -37.92 -14.98 3.59
C ARG A 24 -36.66 -14.12 3.52
N ILE A 25 -36.71 -12.89 4.01
CA ILE A 25 -35.54 -12.02 4.12
C ILE A 25 -34.56 -12.61 5.12
N ASP A 26 -35.01 -13.07 6.28
CA ASP A 26 -34.17 -13.71 7.29
C ASP A 26 -33.50 -14.96 6.74
N ARG A 27 -34.24 -15.86 6.07
CA ARG A 27 -33.64 -17.03 5.40
C ARG A 27 -32.67 -16.65 4.29
N TRP A 28 -32.97 -15.61 3.52
CA TRP A 28 -32.06 -15.11 2.49
C TRP A 28 -30.78 -14.53 3.12
N CYS A 29 -30.90 -13.75 4.19
CA CYS A 29 -29.78 -13.22 4.95
C CYS A 29 -28.95 -14.32 5.63
N GLU A 30 -29.58 -15.37 6.16
CA GLU A 30 -28.89 -16.55 6.70
C GLU A 30 -28.15 -17.30 5.59
N THR A 31 -28.81 -17.58 4.46
CA THR A 31 -28.18 -18.30 3.33
C THR A 31 -27.02 -17.50 2.72
N GLN A 32 -27.14 -16.17 2.64
CA GLN A 32 -26.03 -15.30 2.20
C GLN A 32 -24.96 -15.19 3.29
N GLY A 33 -25.35 -15.16 4.56
CA GLY A 33 -24.46 -15.13 5.72
C GLY A 33 -23.59 -16.38 5.83
N ASP A 34 -24.14 -17.56 5.55
CA ASP A 34 -23.43 -18.84 5.53
C ASP A 34 -22.38 -18.92 4.40
N ARG A 35 -22.54 -18.10 3.34
CA ARG A 35 -21.54 -17.95 2.27
C ARG A 35 -20.43 -16.96 2.62
N LEU A 36 -20.64 -16.10 3.61
CA LEU A 36 -19.61 -15.18 4.09
C LEU A 36 -18.60 -15.93 4.96
N THR A 37 -17.36 -15.45 4.98
CA THR A 37 -16.35 -16.03 5.88
C THR A 37 -16.83 -15.87 7.34
N PRO A 38 -16.77 -16.93 8.18
CA PRO A 38 -17.21 -16.85 9.57
C PRO A 38 -16.54 -15.71 10.36
N ILE A 39 -15.30 -15.36 9.98
CA ILE A 39 -14.57 -14.20 10.50
C ILE A 39 -15.31 -12.91 10.20
N LEU A 40 -15.75 -12.67 8.95
CA LEU A 40 -16.44 -11.45 8.58
C LEU A 40 -17.73 -11.25 9.40
N VAL A 41 -18.52 -12.31 9.57
CA VAL A 41 -19.77 -12.25 10.36
C VAL A 41 -19.47 -11.92 11.83
N LYS A 42 -18.46 -12.58 12.41
CA LYS A 42 -18.01 -12.32 13.78
C LYS A 42 -17.54 -10.87 13.95
N GLU A 43 -16.60 -10.42 13.11
CA GLU A 43 -16.01 -9.09 13.17
C GLU A 43 -17.06 -8.00 12.96
N THR A 44 -17.99 -8.20 12.01
CA THR A 44 -19.08 -7.25 11.74
C THR A 44 -20.01 -7.11 12.94
N ARG A 45 -20.43 -8.23 13.54
CA ARG A 45 -21.29 -8.21 14.74
C ARG A 45 -20.62 -7.49 15.90
N GLN A 46 -19.33 -7.74 16.12
CA GLN A 46 -18.55 -7.09 17.16
C GLN A 46 -18.37 -5.60 16.89
N ALA A 47 -18.05 -5.23 15.65
CA ALA A 47 -17.87 -3.87 15.20
C ALA A 47 -19.13 -3.01 15.38
N LEU A 48 -20.31 -3.51 14.97
CA LEU A 48 -21.58 -2.79 15.09
C LEU A 48 -22.11 -2.68 16.51
N LYS A 49 -21.78 -3.62 17.40
CA LYS A 49 -22.13 -3.56 18.82
C LYS A 49 -21.11 -2.77 19.66
N SER A 50 -20.01 -2.33 19.05
CA SER A 50 -18.96 -1.61 19.78
C SER A 50 -19.47 -0.26 20.28
N ARG A 51 -19.08 0.11 21.51
CA ARG A 51 -19.39 1.45 22.07
C ARG A 51 -18.85 2.55 21.16
N GLN A 52 -17.69 2.34 20.55
CA GLN A 52 -17.10 3.28 19.59
C GLN A 52 -18.07 3.55 18.43
N PHE A 53 -18.55 2.50 17.75
CA PHE A 53 -19.48 2.64 16.63
C PHE A 53 -20.77 3.36 17.02
N VAL A 54 -21.40 2.96 18.13
CA VAL A 54 -22.64 3.58 18.60
C VAL A 54 -22.44 5.07 18.86
N VAL A 55 -21.38 5.44 19.58
CA VAL A 55 -21.07 6.85 19.89
C VAL A 55 -20.80 7.63 18.61
N THR A 56 -19.97 7.13 17.71
CA THR A 56 -19.59 7.84 16.48
C THR A 56 -20.75 7.97 15.51
N PHE A 57 -21.59 6.94 15.39
CA PHE A 57 -22.81 6.96 14.61
C PHE A 57 -23.83 7.96 15.17
N SER A 58 -24.06 7.97 16.50
CA SER A 58 -24.94 8.94 17.15
C SER A 58 -24.43 10.38 17.00
N VAL A 59 -23.13 10.61 17.19
CA VAL A 59 -22.51 11.93 17.01
C VAL A 59 -22.64 12.39 15.55
N LEU A 60 -22.40 11.50 14.58
CA LEU A 60 -22.58 11.81 13.16
C LEU A 60 -24.03 12.23 12.85
N LEU A 61 -25.03 11.50 13.35
CA LEU A 61 -26.45 11.85 13.14
C LEU A 61 -26.81 13.20 13.77
N VAL A 62 -26.40 13.43 15.02
CA VAL A 62 -26.66 14.69 15.72
C VAL A 62 -25.92 15.84 15.03
N ALA A 63 -24.67 15.66 14.63
CA ALA A 63 -23.88 16.67 13.92
C ALA A 63 -24.48 16.98 12.54
N ALA A 64 -24.94 15.97 11.80
CA ALA A 64 -25.61 16.16 10.52
C ALA A 64 -26.91 16.96 10.67
N LEU A 65 -27.74 16.61 11.65
CA LEU A 65 -28.99 17.31 11.94
C LEU A 65 -28.72 18.74 12.43
N ALA A 66 -27.78 18.92 13.36
CA ALA A 66 -27.40 20.24 13.88
C ALA A 66 -26.84 21.13 12.76
N TRP A 67 -25.96 20.60 11.91
CA TRP A 67 -25.42 21.34 10.77
C TRP A 67 -26.52 21.73 9.77
N THR A 68 -27.48 20.84 9.50
CA THR A 68 -28.63 21.14 8.65
C THR A 68 -29.44 22.32 9.21
N ILE A 69 -29.77 22.30 10.51
CA ILE A 69 -30.56 23.36 11.13
C ILE A 69 -29.78 24.67 11.20
N ILE A 70 -28.56 24.64 11.77
CA ILE A 70 -27.73 25.83 11.97
C ILE A 70 -27.32 26.43 10.63
N GLY A 71 -26.91 25.59 9.67
CA GLY A 71 -26.51 26.01 8.33
C GLY A 71 -27.66 26.71 7.61
N SER A 72 -28.85 26.10 7.56
CA SER A 72 -30.01 26.70 6.89
C SER A 72 -30.47 27.99 7.57
N LEU A 73 -30.48 28.05 8.91
CA LEU A 73 -30.82 29.28 9.64
C LEU A 73 -29.79 30.40 9.44
N SER A 74 -28.49 30.07 9.42
CA SER A 74 -27.41 31.05 9.24
C SER A 74 -27.43 31.73 7.86
N MET A 75 -28.12 31.13 6.90
CA MET A 75 -28.24 31.61 5.52
C MET A 75 -29.61 32.22 5.22
N MET A 76 -30.54 32.28 6.19
CA MET A 76 -31.84 32.90 6.00
C MET A 76 -31.72 34.44 6.00
N PRO A 77 -32.38 35.18 5.08
CA PRO A 77 -33.26 34.73 3.99
C PRO A 77 -32.54 34.41 2.66
N ALA A 78 -31.24 34.67 2.56
CA ALA A 78 -30.46 34.50 1.32
C ALA A 78 -30.51 33.08 0.71
N ILE A 79 -30.83 32.06 1.50
CA ILE A 79 -31.02 30.67 1.06
C ILE A 79 -32.10 30.50 -0.02
N TYR A 80 -33.08 31.41 -0.09
CA TYR A 80 -34.13 31.37 -1.11
C TYR A 80 -33.66 31.89 -2.47
N ASP A 81 -32.75 32.86 -2.47
CA ASP A 81 -32.39 33.63 -3.67
C ASP A 81 -30.97 33.38 -4.15
N SER A 82 -30.09 32.81 -3.31
CA SER A 82 -28.67 32.59 -3.59
C SER A 82 -28.27 31.11 -3.53
N PRO A 83 -27.45 30.61 -4.47
CA PRO A 83 -26.91 29.25 -4.43
C PRO A 83 -26.16 28.99 -3.11
N SER A 84 -26.65 28.01 -2.35
CA SER A 84 -26.19 27.75 -0.97
C SER A 84 -25.65 26.33 -0.76
N ALA A 85 -25.69 25.47 -1.79
CA ALA A 85 -25.27 24.07 -1.71
C ALA A 85 -23.81 23.90 -1.28
N SER A 86 -22.89 24.72 -1.80
CA SER A 86 -21.45 24.59 -1.56
C SER A 86 -21.10 24.69 -0.07
N ARG A 87 -21.69 25.66 0.65
CA ARG A 87 -21.44 25.82 2.09
C ARG A 87 -22.02 24.65 2.89
N MET A 88 -23.20 24.16 2.51
CA MET A 88 -23.83 23.03 3.19
C MET A 88 -23.05 21.73 2.99
N LEU A 89 -22.60 21.47 1.75
CA LEU A 89 -21.79 20.32 1.38
C LEU A 89 -20.45 20.28 2.10
N ILE A 90 -19.78 21.42 2.32
CA ILE A 90 -18.53 21.45 3.09
C ILE A 90 -18.73 20.91 4.52
N GLY A 91 -19.79 21.32 5.22
CA GLY A 91 -20.02 20.79 6.56
C GLY A 91 -20.45 19.33 6.56
N TYR A 92 -21.28 18.89 5.60
CA TYR A 92 -21.60 17.46 5.46
C TYR A 92 -20.35 16.62 5.13
N TYR A 93 -19.44 17.15 4.30
CA TYR A 93 -18.15 16.55 4.05
C TYR A 93 -17.36 16.38 5.35
N ILE A 94 -17.22 17.42 6.19
CA ILE A 94 -16.48 17.34 7.45
C ILE A 94 -17.12 16.30 8.40
N VAL A 95 -18.45 16.32 8.53
CA VAL A 95 -19.19 15.37 9.38
C VAL A 95 -19.00 13.92 8.90
N LEU A 96 -18.88 13.69 7.59
CA LEU A 96 -18.61 12.36 7.01
C LEU A 96 -17.14 11.95 7.08
N ALA A 97 -16.24 12.89 6.77
CA ALA A 97 -14.81 12.65 6.57
C ALA A 97 -14.14 12.20 7.87
N ILE A 98 -14.48 12.81 9.01
CA ILE A 98 -13.87 12.46 10.30
C ILE A 98 -14.11 10.98 10.67
N PRO A 99 -15.36 10.46 10.67
CA PRO A 99 -15.58 9.03 10.92
C PRO A 99 -14.93 8.12 9.86
N MET A 100 -15.00 8.50 8.59
CA MET A 100 -14.48 7.69 7.47
C MET A 100 -12.96 7.57 7.45
N LEU A 101 -12.25 8.70 7.63
CA LEU A 101 -10.80 8.79 7.43
C LEU A 101 -10.01 8.61 8.73
N ILE A 102 -10.62 8.85 9.89
CA ILE A 102 -9.92 8.75 11.19
C ILE A 102 -10.48 7.61 12.01
N VAL A 103 -11.78 7.62 12.31
CA VAL A 103 -12.36 6.68 13.29
C VAL A 103 -12.30 5.24 12.82
N VAL A 104 -12.71 4.95 11.57
CA VAL A 104 -12.74 3.57 11.04
C VAL A 104 -11.33 2.98 10.89
N PRO A 105 -10.35 3.65 10.27
CA PRO A 105 -8.97 3.15 10.23
C PRO A 105 -8.40 2.90 11.63
N MET A 106 -8.65 3.79 12.59
CA MET A 106 -8.19 3.61 13.97
C MET A 106 -8.87 2.44 14.68
N ALA A 107 -10.15 2.18 14.42
CA ALA A 107 -10.85 1.00 14.93
C ALA A 107 -10.22 -0.29 14.37
N ALA A 108 -9.93 -0.31 13.06
CA ALA A 108 -9.31 -1.45 12.40
C ALA A 108 -7.90 -1.73 12.94
N TYR A 109 -7.08 -0.69 13.14
CA TYR A 109 -5.75 -0.80 13.78
C TYR A 109 -5.87 -1.41 15.18
N ARG A 110 -6.70 -0.83 16.06
CA ARG A 110 -6.84 -1.29 17.46
C ARG A 110 -7.39 -2.71 17.55
N SER A 111 -8.32 -3.08 16.65
CA SER A 111 -8.88 -4.43 16.58
C SER A 111 -7.80 -5.47 16.24
N LEU A 112 -6.92 -5.18 15.29
CA LEU A 112 -5.83 -6.09 14.93
C LEU A 112 -4.68 -6.07 15.94
N GLU A 113 -4.30 -4.89 16.45
CA GLU A 113 -3.28 -4.73 17.50
C GLU A 113 -3.66 -5.49 18.77
N GLY A 114 -4.92 -5.40 19.21
CA GLY A 114 -5.41 -6.14 20.38
C GLY A 114 -5.30 -7.66 20.21
N GLU A 115 -5.60 -8.20 19.03
CA GLU A 115 -5.47 -9.64 18.77
C GLU A 115 -4.01 -10.13 18.77
N ILE A 116 -3.08 -9.28 18.30
CA ILE A 116 -1.63 -9.53 18.39
C ILE A 116 -1.20 -9.55 19.85
N ASP A 117 -1.64 -8.56 20.62
CA ASP A 117 -1.24 -8.36 22.00
C ASP A 117 -1.75 -9.44 22.95
N ASP A 118 -2.98 -9.91 22.75
CA ASP A 118 -3.60 -10.95 23.55
C ASP A 118 -3.05 -12.36 23.23
N GLY A 119 -2.09 -12.48 22.30
CA GLY A 119 -1.50 -13.76 21.85
C GLY A 119 -2.49 -14.67 21.11
N THR A 120 -3.71 -14.19 20.86
CA THR A 120 -4.78 -14.94 20.19
C THR A 120 -4.46 -15.25 18.73
N LEU A 121 -3.63 -14.43 18.08
CA LEU A 121 -3.20 -14.70 16.70
C LEU A 121 -2.30 -15.92 16.58
N GLU A 122 -1.45 -16.21 17.56
CA GLU A 122 -0.64 -17.43 17.53
C GLU A 122 -1.56 -18.66 17.65
N LEU A 123 -2.57 -18.60 18.52
CA LEU A 123 -3.58 -19.65 18.67
C LEU A 123 -4.43 -19.83 17.40
N LEU A 124 -4.85 -18.73 16.76
CA LEU A 124 -5.60 -18.75 15.49
C LEU A 124 -4.74 -19.19 14.31
N SER A 125 -3.44 -18.88 14.31
CA SER A 125 -2.49 -19.30 13.26
C SER A 125 -2.19 -20.80 13.27
N ILE A 126 -2.49 -21.49 14.37
CA ILE A 126 -2.45 -22.96 14.48
C ILE A 126 -3.72 -23.60 13.87
N THR A 127 -4.80 -22.82 13.68
CA THR A 127 -6.04 -23.29 13.04
C THR A 127 -5.96 -23.23 11.51
N VAL A 128 -6.98 -23.75 10.83
CA VAL A 128 -7.06 -23.85 9.34
C VAL A 128 -7.25 -22.47 8.66
N LEU A 129 -7.32 -21.38 9.41
CA LEU A 129 -7.60 -20.04 8.88
C LEU A 129 -6.35 -19.41 8.27
N SER A 130 -6.47 -19.01 7.00
CA SER A 130 -5.38 -18.29 6.31
C SER A 130 -5.28 -16.84 6.82
N PRO A 131 -4.06 -16.27 6.94
CA PRO A 131 -3.87 -14.86 7.32
C PRO A 131 -4.64 -13.88 6.43
N TRP A 132 -4.85 -14.22 5.16
CA TRP A 132 -5.67 -13.46 4.22
C TRP A 132 -7.13 -13.35 4.65
N GLN A 133 -7.74 -14.45 5.12
CA GLN A 133 -9.12 -14.43 5.58
C GLN A 133 -9.31 -13.55 6.83
N ILE A 134 -8.29 -13.45 7.68
CA ILE A 134 -8.29 -12.57 8.86
C ILE A 134 -8.29 -11.11 8.43
N VAL A 135 -7.31 -10.71 7.61
CA VAL A 135 -7.15 -9.30 7.21
C VAL A 135 -8.31 -8.84 6.33
N LEU A 136 -8.77 -9.65 5.37
CA LEU A 136 -9.92 -9.33 4.53
C LEU A 136 -11.23 -9.26 5.33
N GLY A 137 -11.41 -10.12 6.33
CA GLY A 137 -12.57 -10.06 7.23
C GLY A 137 -12.64 -8.74 7.99
N LYS A 138 -11.50 -8.25 8.50
CA LYS A 138 -11.42 -6.95 9.17
C LYS A 138 -11.65 -5.78 8.21
N LEU A 139 -11.05 -5.82 7.02
CA LEU A 139 -11.27 -4.80 5.99
C LEU A 139 -12.73 -4.73 5.55
N ALA A 140 -13.39 -5.87 5.37
CA ALA A 140 -14.80 -5.93 4.98
C ALA A 140 -15.75 -5.50 6.11
N SER A 141 -15.42 -5.78 7.37
CA SER A 141 -16.15 -5.22 8.51
C SER A 141 -16.04 -3.68 8.56
N ALA A 142 -14.82 -3.16 8.35
CA ALA A 142 -14.58 -1.71 8.29
C ALA A 142 -15.28 -1.04 7.10
N SER A 143 -15.28 -1.66 5.92
CA SER A 143 -15.98 -1.13 4.73
C SER A 143 -17.50 -1.09 4.93
N LEU A 144 -18.07 -2.05 5.66
CA LEU A 144 -19.49 -1.99 6.03
C LEU A 144 -19.79 -0.82 6.96
N GLN A 145 -18.94 -0.55 7.97
CA GLN A 145 -19.11 0.63 8.82
C GLN A 145 -19.08 1.93 8.01
N MET A 146 -18.16 2.04 7.05
CA MET A 146 -18.11 3.18 6.12
C MET A 146 -19.41 3.34 5.33
N LEU A 147 -19.91 2.23 4.77
CA LEU A 147 -21.17 2.24 4.02
C LEU A 147 -22.34 2.72 4.89
N LEU A 148 -22.41 2.30 6.15
CA LEU A 148 -23.47 2.76 7.08
C LEU A 148 -23.39 4.26 7.36
N TYR A 149 -22.20 4.82 7.57
CA TYR A 149 -22.03 6.26 7.74
C TYR A 149 -22.43 7.03 6.49
N PHE A 150 -22.08 6.52 5.30
CA PHE A 150 -22.46 7.13 4.04
C PHE A 150 -23.99 7.11 3.84
N VAL A 151 -24.64 5.97 4.02
CA VAL A 151 -26.10 5.82 3.89
C VAL A 151 -26.84 6.72 4.88
N ALA A 152 -26.34 6.86 6.11
CA ALA A 152 -26.93 7.74 7.11
C ALA A 152 -26.89 9.22 6.71
N LEU A 153 -25.82 9.66 6.02
CA LEU A 153 -25.67 11.04 5.56
C LEU A 153 -26.27 11.31 4.17
N PHE A 154 -26.63 10.26 3.43
CA PHE A 154 -27.18 10.38 2.08
C PHE A 154 -28.37 11.36 1.98
N PRO A 155 -29.38 11.35 2.89
CA PRO A 155 -30.48 12.32 2.83
C PRO A 155 -30.02 13.78 3.00
N CYS A 156 -28.98 14.02 3.80
CA CYS A 156 -28.43 15.35 4.03
C CYS A 156 -27.69 15.88 2.78
N VAL A 157 -26.93 15.01 2.12
CA VAL A 157 -26.27 15.33 0.83
C VAL A 157 -27.32 15.61 -0.25
N ALA A 158 -28.40 14.82 -0.30
CA ALA A 158 -29.51 15.05 -1.20
C ALA A 158 -30.21 16.39 -0.93
N TYR A 159 -30.40 16.76 0.34
CA TYR A 159 -30.91 18.08 0.71
C TYR A 159 -29.99 19.20 0.19
N ALA A 160 -28.68 19.10 0.43
CA ALA A 160 -27.71 20.09 -0.01
C ALA A 160 -27.76 20.30 -1.54
N TYR A 161 -27.96 19.22 -2.31
CA TYR A 161 -28.07 19.29 -3.76
C TYR A 161 -29.28 20.12 -4.23
N THR A 162 -30.38 20.13 -3.48
CA THR A 162 -31.57 20.94 -3.85
C THR A 162 -31.35 22.44 -3.71
N LEU A 163 -30.36 22.88 -2.91
CA LEU A 163 -30.05 24.29 -2.64
C LEU A 163 -29.28 25.00 -3.77
N ARG A 164 -29.05 24.33 -4.90
CA ARG A 164 -28.36 24.85 -6.11
C ARG A 164 -26.91 25.28 -5.85
N GLY A 165 -26.07 25.19 -6.89
CA GLY A 165 -24.68 25.68 -6.84
C GLY A 165 -23.60 24.61 -6.77
N VAL A 166 -23.96 23.32 -6.84
CA VAL A 166 -22.99 22.23 -7.04
C VAL A 166 -23.54 21.21 -8.04
N ASP A 167 -22.69 20.80 -8.97
CA ASP A 167 -23.03 19.81 -9.99
C ASP A 167 -23.04 18.38 -9.44
N LEU A 168 -23.91 17.52 -9.97
CA LEU A 168 -24.01 16.11 -9.57
C LEU A 168 -22.68 15.32 -9.75
N PRO A 169 -21.91 15.50 -10.85
CA PRO A 169 -20.61 14.83 -10.99
C PRO A 169 -19.63 15.20 -9.88
N THR A 170 -19.61 16.46 -9.44
CA THR A 170 -18.76 16.94 -8.36
C THR A 170 -19.08 16.22 -7.04
N VAL A 171 -20.37 16.08 -6.70
CA VAL A 171 -20.80 15.31 -5.52
C VAL A 171 -20.38 13.83 -5.65
N GLY A 172 -20.55 13.23 -6.83
CA GLY A 172 -20.10 11.87 -7.10
C GLY A 172 -18.60 11.68 -6.86
N ILE A 173 -17.76 12.58 -7.39
CA ILE A 173 -16.31 12.55 -7.21
C ILE A 173 -15.94 12.67 -5.73
N ILE A 174 -16.57 13.56 -4.97
CA ILE A 174 -16.30 13.72 -3.52
C ILE A 174 -16.56 12.42 -2.77
N VAL A 175 -17.70 11.78 -3.04
CA VAL A 175 -18.08 10.51 -2.42
C VAL A 175 -17.11 9.39 -2.81
N SER A 176 -16.76 9.30 -4.09
CA SER A 176 -15.81 8.30 -4.59
C SER A 176 -14.42 8.48 -3.97
N VAL A 177 -13.92 9.71 -3.89
CA VAL A 177 -12.63 10.04 -3.27
C VAL A 177 -12.64 9.66 -1.79
N LEU A 178 -13.69 10.02 -1.04
CA LEU A 178 -13.81 9.66 0.37
C LEU A 178 -13.82 8.14 0.59
N LEU A 179 -14.54 7.40 -0.25
CA LEU A 179 -14.63 5.95 -0.16
C LEU A 179 -13.28 5.30 -0.47
N VAL A 180 -12.64 5.67 -1.57
CA VAL A 180 -11.33 5.12 -1.98
C VAL A 180 -10.25 5.46 -0.94
N ALA A 181 -10.22 6.71 -0.47
CA ALA A 181 -9.28 7.14 0.56
C ALA A 181 -9.52 6.44 1.89
N GLY A 182 -10.78 6.34 2.35
CA GLY A 182 -11.12 5.64 3.58
C GLY A 182 -10.67 4.18 3.55
N LEU A 183 -10.95 3.47 2.45
CA LEU A 183 -10.50 2.08 2.27
C LEU A 183 -8.97 1.98 2.29
N LEU A 184 -8.26 2.83 1.55
CA LEU A 184 -6.80 2.81 1.51
C LEU A 184 -6.17 3.13 2.87
N LEU A 185 -6.70 4.11 3.60
CA LEU A 185 -6.26 4.45 4.95
C LEU A 185 -6.56 3.32 5.95
N THR A 186 -7.67 2.60 5.79
CA THR A 186 -7.97 1.41 6.60
C THR A 186 -7.00 0.28 6.33
N ILE A 187 -6.65 0.05 5.06
CA ILE A 187 -5.60 -0.91 4.68
C ILE A 187 -4.26 -0.50 5.27
N ALA A 188 -3.91 0.79 5.21
CA ALA A 188 -2.70 1.32 5.82
C ALA A 188 -2.70 1.09 7.34
N ALA A 189 -3.81 1.36 8.02
CA ALA A 189 -3.97 1.11 9.45
C ALA A 189 -3.79 -0.37 9.80
N LEU A 190 -4.38 -1.29 9.03
CA LEU A 190 -4.17 -2.73 9.19
C LEU A 190 -2.71 -3.14 8.96
N PHE A 191 -1.99 -2.46 8.06
CA PHE A 191 -0.56 -2.70 7.84
C PHE A 191 0.32 -2.21 8.99
N PHE A 192 -0.02 -1.09 9.64
CA PHE A 192 0.74 -0.57 10.78
C PHE A 192 0.58 -1.41 12.06
N ALA A 193 -0.54 -2.13 12.23
CA ALA A 193 -0.81 -2.88 13.47
C ALA A 193 0.24 -3.97 13.77
N PRO A 194 0.64 -4.86 12.84
CA PRO A 194 1.64 -5.91 13.12
C PRO A 194 3.10 -5.41 13.23
N LEU A 195 3.37 -4.16 12.82
CA LEU A 195 4.69 -3.53 13.00
C LEU A 195 4.97 -3.18 14.46
N SER A 196 3.91 -3.05 15.27
CA SER A 196 4.01 -2.70 16.67
C SER A 196 4.55 -3.88 17.48
N ARG A 197 5.75 -3.75 18.05
CA ARG A 197 6.33 -4.77 18.95
C ARG A 197 6.88 -4.13 20.22
N GLY A 198 6.39 -4.59 21.36
CA GLY A 198 6.69 -4.03 22.68
C GLY A 198 6.04 -2.65 22.92
N ARG A 199 6.09 -2.19 24.17
CA ARG A 199 5.35 -1.00 24.61
C ARG A 199 5.73 0.28 23.86
N SER A 200 7.02 0.50 23.59
CA SER A 200 7.49 1.67 22.85
C SER A 200 7.16 1.60 21.35
N GLY A 201 7.18 0.40 20.77
CA GLY A 201 6.84 0.20 19.36
C GLY A 201 5.39 0.56 19.07
N ARG A 202 4.47 0.16 19.96
CA ARG A 202 3.03 0.49 19.86
C ARG A 202 2.75 1.98 19.86
N ILE A 203 3.38 2.73 20.76
CA ILE A 203 3.20 4.18 20.81
C ILE A 203 3.70 4.82 19.51
N MET A 204 4.84 4.35 19.00
CA MET A 204 5.43 4.88 17.77
C MET A 204 4.59 4.56 16.52
N THR A 205 4.10 3.33 16.37
CA THR A 205 3.22 2.95 15.24
C THR A 205 1.88 3.63 15.30
N LEU A 206 1.29 3.78 16.50
CA LEU A 206 0.06 4.54 16.70
C LEU A 206 0.24 6.02 16.33
N LEU A 207 1.34 6.64 16.77
CA LEU A 207 1.65 8.04 16.44
C LEU A 207 1.89 8.21 14.94
N ALA A 208 2.66 7.31 14.32
CA ALA A 208 2.91 7.31 12.89
C ALA A 208 1.60 7.16 12.09
N LEU A 209 0.74 6.23 12.50
CA LEU A 209 -0.58 6.07 11.89
C LEU A 209 -1.40 7.35 12.04
N LEU A 210 -1.48 7.93 13.24
CA LEU A 210 -2.24 9.15 13.47
C LEU A 210 -1.73 10.31 12.60
N CYS A 211 -0.40 10.47 12.46
CA CYS A 211 0.19 11.45 11.55
C CYS A 211 -0.23 11.22 10.10
N VAL A 212 -0.23 9.97 9.62
CA VAL A 212 -0.70 9.63 8.26
C VAL A 212 -2.19 9.94 8.09
N LEU A 213 -3.03 9.59 9.05
CA LEU A 213 -4.47 9.85 8.98
C LEU A 213 -4.79 11.35 8.98
N ILE A 214 -4.12 12.14 9.84
CA ILE A 214 -4.31 13.60 9.89
C ILE A 214 -3.77 14.27 8.62
N ALA A 215 -2.59 13.87 8.14
CA ALA A 215 -2.05 14.43 6.90
C ALA A 215 -2.94 14.11 5.69
N ALA A 216 -3.50 12.89 5.63
CA ALA A 216 -4.43 12.50 4.58
C ALA A 216 -5.76 13.26 4.68
N GLU A 217 -6.32 13.42 5.88
CA GLU A 217 -7.53 14.20 6.11
C GLU A 217 -7.33 15.65 5.69
N TRP A 218 -6.23 16.28 6.10
CA TRP A 218 -5.91 17.65 5.72
C TRP A 218 -5.73 17.81 4.21
N GLY A 219 -4.96 16.93 3.56
CA GLY A 219 -4.74 16.98 2.11
C GLY A 219 -6.03 16.78 1.30
N LEU A 220 -6.87 15.83 1.72
CA LEU A 220 -8.17 15.59 1.08
C LEU A 220 -9.16 16.71 1.36
N ALA A 221 -9.16 17.31 2.55
CA ALA A 221 -10.01 18.43 2.89
C ALA A 221 -9.67 19.64 2.03
N VAL A 222 -8.39 19.98 1.88
CA VAL A 222 -7.94 21.07 0.99
C VAL A 222 -8.41 20.82 -0.45
N MET A 223 -8.23 19.59 -0.95
CA MET A 223 -8.64 19.23 -2.31
C MET A 223 -10.17 19.31 -2.50
N VAL A 224 -10.95 18.67 -1.62
CA VAL A 224 -12.41 18.59 -1.73
C VAL A 224 -13.05 19.95 -1.50
N ILE A 225 -12.64 20.68 -0.46
CA ILE A 225 -13.17 22.02 -0.18
C ILE A 225 -12.81 22.97 -1.33
N GLY A 226 -11.59 22.88 -1.86
CA GLY A 226 -11.18 23.60 -3.07
C GLY A 226 -12.10 23.32 -4.26
N MET A 227 -12.40 22.04 -4.52
CA MET A 227 -13.30 21.64 -5.61
C MET A 227 -14.75 22.11 -5.40
N ILE A 228 -15.23 22.17 -4.15
CA ILE A 228 -16.57 22.68 -3.83
C ILE A 228 -16.66 24.20 -4.00
N LEU A 229 -15.60 24.94 -3.63
CA LEU A 229 -15.59 26.41 -3.67
C LEU A 229 -15.29 26.98 -5.04
N TYR A 230 -14.34 26.38 -5.76
CA TYR A 230 -13.83 26.92 -7.02
C TYR A 230 -14.27 26.10 -8.25
N GLY A 231 -14.99 25.00 -8.04
CA GLY A 231 -15.32 24.05 -9.09
C GLY A 231 -14.15 23.13 -9.41
N ASN A 232 -14.37 22.19 -10.33
CA ASN A 232 -13.32 21.29 -10.80
C ASN A 232 -12.47 22.01 -11.88
N PRO A 233 -11.18 22.28 -11.63
CA PRO A 233 -10.32 22.95 -12.60
C PRO A 233 -9.78 22.00 -13.69
N LEU A 234 -9.98 20.68 -13.54
CA LEU A 234 -9.42 19.67 -14.43
C LEU A 234 -10.19 19.61 -15.74
N THR A 235 -9.45 19.49 -16.85
CA THR A 235 -10.05 19.15 -18.14
C THR A 235 -10.59 17.72 -18.12
N THR A 236 -11.46 17.39 -19.09
CA THR A 236 -12.06 16.05 -19.20
C THR A 236 -11.00 14.93 -19.21
N ASP A 237 -9.92 15.09 -19.97
CA ASP A 237 -8.85 14.09 -20.07
C ASP A 237 -8.05 13.96 -18.77
N GLN A 238 -7.76 15.10 -18.12
CA GLN A 238 -7.12 15.13 -16.80
C GLN A 238 -7.97 14.44 -15.73
N LEU A 239 -9.29 14.64 -15.77
CA LEU A 239 -10.23 14.00 -14.87
C LEU A 239 -10.27 12.49 -15.07
N PHE A 240 -10.38 12.03 -16.32
CA PHE A 240 -10.36 10.59 -16.63
C PHE A 240 -9.05 9.94 -16.17
N PHE A 241 -7.92 10.57 -16.48
CA PHE A 241 -6.62 10.12 -16.02
C PHE A 241 -6.54 10.05 -14.49
N ALA A 242 -6.98 11.11 -13.78
CA ALA A 242 -6.93 11.17 -12.33
C ALA A 242 -7.78 10.07 -11.67
N VAL A 243 -8.96 9.76 -12.23
CA VAL A 243 -9.82 8.66 -11.77
C VAL A 243 -9.14 7.31 -12.00
N ILE A 244 -8.61 7.06 -13.20
CA ILE A 244 -7.91 5.80 -13.50
C ILE A 244 -6.68 5.65 -12.60
N ALA A 245 -5.85 6.68 -12.50
CA ALA A 245 -4.64 6.67 -11.69
C ALA A 245 -4.96 6.44 -10.21
N SER A 246 -5.93 7.17 -9.64
CA SER A 246 -6.30 7.02 -8.23
C SER A 246 -6.83 5.63 -7.90
N VAL A 247 -7.71 5.07 -8.73
CA VAL A 247 -8.25 3.71 -8.53
C VAL A 247 -7.17 2.66 -8.70
N SER A 248 -6.38 2.72 -9.78
CA SER A 248 -5.31 1.75 -10.05
C SER A 248 -4.23 1.78 -8.97
N ILE A 249 -3.83 2.96 -8.49
CA ILE A 249 -2.86 3.11 -7.38
C ILE A 249 -3.48 2.59 -6.08
N ALA A 250 -4.72 2.96 -5.74
CA ALA A 250 -5.36 2.50 -4.52
C ALA A 250 -5.49 0.96 -4.47
N VAL A 251 -5.87 0.33 -5.59
CA VAL A 251 -5.98 -1.13 -5.68
C VAL A 251 -4.61 -1.80 -5.57
N SER A 252 -3.61 -1.32 -6.32
CA SER A 252 -2.29 -1.96 -6.36
C SER A 252 -1.47 -1.74 -5.09
N LEU A 253 -1.46 -0.52 -4.55
CA LEU A 253 -0.84 -0.21 -3.27
C LEU A 253 -1.58 -0.90 -2.12
N GLY A 254 -2.92 -0.88 -2.14
CA GLY A 254 -3.75 -1.58 -1.17
C GLY A 254 -3.45 -3.09 -1.17
N HIS A 255 -3.34 -3.71 -2.35
CA HIS A 255 -2.94 -5.10 -2.48
C HIS A 255 -1.54 -5.34 -1.89
N LEU A 256 -0.54 -4.51 -2.20
CA LEU A 256 0.81 -4.63 -1.63
C LEU A 256 0.81 -4.55 -0.10
N MET A 257 0.09 -3.59 0.48
CA MET A 257 -0.01 -3.42 1.92
C MET A 257 -0.72 -4.61 2.57
N LEU A 258 -1.81 -5.12 1.99
CA LEU A 258 -2.50 -6.32 2.48
C LEU A 258 -1.61 -7.58 2.41
N VAL A 259 -0.88 -7.78 1.31
CA VAL A 259 0.12 -8.87 1.19
C VAL A 259 1.17 -8.73 2.29
N ALA A 260 1.63 -7.51 2.56
CA ALA A 260 2.62 -7.24 3.60
C ALA A 260 2.08 -7.47 5.02
N THR A 261 0.82 -7.12 5.29
CA THR A 261 0.14 -7.46 6.55
C THR A 261 0.04 -8.97 6.70
N ALA A 262 -0.45 -9.67 5.68
CA ALA A 262 -0.56 -11.13 5.69
C ALA A 262 0.81 -11.81 5.86
N ALA A 263 1.87 -11.28 5.24
CA ALA A 263 3.24 -11.77 5.36
C ALA A 263 3.84 -11.56 6.75
N GLN A 264 3.39 -10.56 7.52
CA GLN A 264 3.80 -10.37 8.92
C GLN A 264 3.10 -11.34 9.87
N LEU A 265 1.87 -11.75 9.53
CA LEU A 265 1.05 -12.70 10.29
C LEU A 265 1.40 -14.17 9.99
N THR A 266 1.93 -14.48 8.80
CA THR A 266 2.37 -15.85 8.47
C THR A 266 3.57 -16.27 9.35
N PRO A 267 3.65 -17.51 9.83
CA PRO A 267 4.81 -17.98 10.62
C PRO A 267 6.15 -17.89 9.88
N GLU A 268 7.27 -17.76 10.61
CA GLU A 268 8.63 -17.64 10.02
C GLU A 268 9.04 -18.87 9.21
N SER A 269 8.34 -20.00 9.41
CA SER A 269 8.61 -21.24 8.72
C SER A 269 8.04 -21.32 7.31
N GLU A 270 7.16 -20.39 6.94
CA GLU A 270 6.52 -20.30 5.63
C GLU A 270 7.15 -19.23 4.73
N ASN A 271 6.88 -19.32 3.43
CA ASN A 271 7.43 -18.39 2.44
C ASN A 271 6.68 -17.05 2.45
N ARG A 272 7.28 -16.04 3.10
CA ARG A 272 6.72 -14.68 3.19
C ARG A 272 7.01 -13.82 1.95
N SER A 273 8.13 -14.08 1.27
CA SER A 273 8.77 -13.10 0.39
C SER A 273 8.36 -13.20 -1.07
N THR A 274 7.95 -14.38 -1.54
CA THR A 274 7.53 -14.55 -2.94
C THR A 274 6.29 -13.73 -3.27
N HIS A 275 5.25 -13.79 -2.43
CA HIS A 275 4.03 -13.03 -2.67
C HIS A 275 4.27 -11.51 -2.60
N LEU A 276 5.12 -11.06 -1.67
CA LEU A 276 5.55 -9.67 -1.57
C LEU A 276 6.27 -9.19 -2.85
N ARG A 277 7.23 -9.97 -3.36
CA ARG A 277 7.98 -9.63 -4.58
C ARG A 277 7.08 -9.59 -5.81
N VAL A 278 6.13 -10.53 -5.95
CA VAL A 278 5.15 -10.51 -7.05
C VAL A 278 4.22 -9.31 -6.94
N SER A 279 3.73 -8.98 -5.74
CA SER A 279 2.90 -7.79 -5.54
C SER A 279 3.65 -6.49 -5.84
N LEU A 280 4.95 -6.44 -5.51
CA LEU A 280 5.79 -5.29 -5.85
C LEU A 280 5.92 -5.14 -7.37
N LEU A 281 6.15 -6.24 -8.10
CA LEU A 281 6.18 -6.23 -9.57
C LEU A 281 4.86 -5.74 -10.17
N LEU A 282 3.73 -6.22 -9.64
CA LEU A 282 2.40 -5.79 -10.09
C LEU A 282 2.19 -4.28 -9.91
N LEU A 283 2.54 -3.74 -8.73
CA LEU A 283 2.48 -2.29 -8.49
C LEU A 283 3.38 -1.53 -9.47
N THR A 284 4.59 -2.03 -9.71
CA THR A 284 5.54 -1.36 -10.61
C THR A 284 5.06 -1.35 -12.06
N ALA A 285 4.46 -2.43 -12.54
CA ALA A 285 3.88 -2.51 -13.87
C ALA A 285 2.72 -1.51 -14.03
N ILE A 286 1.85 -1.40 -13.02
CA ILE A 286 0.73 -0.46 -13.03
C ILE A 286 1.23 0.99 -13.02
N VAL A 287 2.17 1.34 -12.14
CA VAL A 287 2.70 2.72 -12.06
C VAL A 287 3.46 3.09 -13.34
N MET A 288 4.21 2.16 -13.94
CA MET A 288 4.85 2.37 -15.25
C MET A 288 3.80 2.56 -16.36
N GLY A 289 2.73 1.76 -16.36
CA GLY A 289 1.61 1.92 -17.29
C GLY A 289 0.91 3.27 -17.13
N LEU A 290 0.70 3.74 -15.89
CA LEU A 290 0.15 5.06 -15.61
C LEU A 290 1.10 6.19 -16.01
N ALA A 291 2.42 5.99 -15.91
CA ALA A 291 3.39 6.96 -16.41
C ALA A 291 3.31 7.10 -17.94
N VAL A 292 3.16 5.99 -18.67
CA VAL A 292 2.93 6.04 -20.13
C VAL A 292 1.60 6.70 -20.46
N LEU A 293 0.52 6.33 -19.77
CA LEU A 293 -0.80 6.93 -19.95
C LEU A 293 -0.77 8.45 -19.70
N ALA A 294 -0.02 8.90 -18.68
CA ALA A 294 0.14 10.32 -18.37
C ALA A 294 0.79 11.08 -19.54
N MET A 295 1.80 10.49 -20.17
CA MET A 295 2.50 11.08 -21.32
C MET A 295 1.60 11.18 -22.57
N GLU A 296 0.62 10.29 -22.71
CA GLU A 296 -0.31 10.27 -23.84
C GLU A 296 -1.53 11.18 -23.63
N MET A 297 -2.06 11.27 -22.40
CA MET A 297 -3.34 11.96 -22.14
C MET A 297 -3.22 13.40 -21.65
N LEU A 298 -2.06 13.83 -21.13
CA LEU A 298 -1.96 15.06 -20.34
C LEU A 298 -1.09 16.16 -20.97
N ASP A 299 -0.79 16.06 -22.25
CA ASP A 299 0.01 17.03 -23.03
C ASP A 299 1.23 17.53 -22.23
N GLU A 300 1.28 18.83 -21.88
CA GLU A 300 2.38 19.47 -21.16
C GLU A 300 2.55 18.98 -19.71
N MET A 301 1.48 18.53 -19.06
CA MET A 301 1.53 18.01 -17.68
C MET A 301 2.01 16.55 -17.62
N GLY A 302 1.93 15.81 -18.73
CA GLY A 302 2.30 14.40 -18.82
C GLY A 302 3.72 14.10 -18.33
N PRO A 303 4.76 14.78 -18.85
CA PRO A 303 6.15 14.60 -18.41
C PRO A 303 6.37 14.83 -16.92
N VAL A 304 5.71 15.84 -16.34
CA VAL A 304 5.83 16.16 -14.92
C VAL A 304 5.22 15.05 -14.06
N ILE A 305 4.04 14.55 -14.44
CA ILE A 305 3.36 13.47 -13.71
C ILE A 305 4.11 12.14 -13.86
N ALA A 306 4.61 11.82 -15.05
CA ALA A 306 5.46 10.66 -15.28
C ALA A 306 6.76 10.73 -14.45
N PHE A 307 7.37 11.91 -14.33
CA PHE A 307 8.52 12.13 -13.46
C PHE A 307 8.18 11.88 -11.98
N CYS A 308 7.03 12.36 -11.50
CA CYS A 308 6.56 12.09 -10.13
C CYS A 308 6.37 10.58 -9.88
N PHE A 309 5.81 9.83 -10.83
CA PHE A 309 5.72 8.37 -10.72
C PHE A 309 7.08 7.69 -10.71
N CYS A 310 8.03 8.13 -11.56
CA CYS A 310 9.40 7.61 -11.55
C CYS A 310 10.08 7.85 -10.19
N LEU A 311 9.90 9.04 -9.60
CA LEU A 311 10.43 9.37 -8.28
C LEU A 311 9.79 8.51 -7.18
N GLY A 312 8.47 8.29 -7.25
CA GLY A 312 7.76 7.39 -6.34
C GLY A 312 8.27 5.95 -6.43
N LEU A 313 8.49 5.43 -7.64
CA LEU A 313 9.07 4.10 -7.86
C LEU A 313 10.51 4.02 -7.36
N ALA A 314 11.32 5.05 -7.59
CA ALA A 314 12.69 5.13 -7.09
C ALA A 314 12.74 5.04 -5.55
N GLY A 315 11.89 5.81 -4.86
CA GLY A 315 11.75 5.76 -3.40
C GLY A 315 11.28 4.39 -2.90
N LEU A 316 10.25 3.82 -3.53
CA LEU A 316 9.69 2.51 -3.17
C LEU A 316 10.73 1.39 -3.32
N TRP A 317 11.44 1.32 -4.45
CA TRP A 317 12.47 0.32 -4.68
C TRP A 317 13.67 0.51 -3.76
N THR A 318 14.05 1.74 -3.45
CA THR A 318 15.13 2.00 -2.49
C THR A 318 14.82 1.41 -1.11
N LEU A 319 13.62 1.68 -0.59
CA LEU A 319 13.21 1.16 0.71
C LEU A 319 13.06 -0.36 0.67
N THR A 320 12.29 -0.89 -0.27
CA THR A 320 12.00 -2.33 -0.34
C THR A 320 13.22 -3.18 -0.69
N SER A 321 14.11 -2.72 -1.57
CA SER A 321 15.35 -3.43 -1.89
C SER A 321 16.32 -3.49 -0.71
N SER A 322 16.40 -2.41 0.08
CA SER A 322 17.24 -2.41 1.30
C SER A 322 16.76 -3.46 2.31
N MET A 323 15.44 -3.57 2.47
CA MET A 323 14.79 -4.59 3.29
C MET A 323 15.03 -6.00 2.73
N MET A 324 14.89 -6.22 1.42
CA MET A 324 15.16 -7.53 0.80
C MET A 324 16.62 -7.97 0.98
N CYS A 325 17.59 -7.04 0.94
CA CYS A 325 18.99 -7.36 1.22
C CYS A 325 19.24 -7.73 2.69
N ALA A 326 18.36 -7.31 3.60
CA ALA A 326 18.40 -7.62 5.02
C ALA A 326 17.70 -8.92 5.42
N GLU A 327 17.06 -9.61 4.47
CA GLU A 327 16.26 -10.80 4.74
C GLU A 327 17.07 -11.93 5.39
N SER A 328 16.41 -12.79 6.17
CA SER A 328 17.07 -13.94 6.79
C SER A 328 17.53 -14.94 5.72
N ALA A 329 18.71 -15.52 5.91
CA ALA A 329 19.28 -16.51 4.99
C ALA A 329 18.78 -17.95 5.27
N ILE A 330 17.91 -18.11 6.28
CA ILE A 330 17.48 -19.42 6.77
C ILE A 330 16.23 -19.84 6.01
N VAL A 331 16.40 -20.73 5.03
CA VAL A 331 15.29 -21.34 4.30
C VAL A 331 14.88 -22.65 4.98
N THR A 332 13.66 -22.72 5.49
CA THR A 332 13.18 -23.94 6.18
C THR A 332 13.07 -25.12 5.23
N PRO A 333 13.16 -26.37 5.73
CA PRO A 333 12.98 -27.57 4.91
C PRO A 333 11.64 -27.59 4.15
N ARG A 334 10.59 -26.96 4.70
CA ARG A 334 9.27 -26.85 4.05
C ARG A 334 9.34 -25.96 2.80
N VAL A 335 9.95 -24.77 2.89
CA VAL A 335 10.16 -23.88 1.75
C VAL A 335 11.09 -24.51 0.71
N ARG A 336 12.14 -25.23 1.16
CA ARG A 336 13.05 -25.96 0.26
C ARG A 336 12.35 -27.04 -0.58
N ARG A 337 11.23 -27.60 -0.13
CA ARG A 337 10.44 -28.60 -0.89
C ARG A 337 9.62 -27.95 -2.01
N GLN A 338 9.30 -26.67 -1.90
CA GLN A 338 8.52 -25.90 -2.87
C GLN A 338 9.41 -25.27 -3.96
N LEU A 339 10.74 -25.36 -3.83
CA LEU A 339 11.66 -24.82 -4.83
C LEU A 339 11.43 -25.45 -6.22
N PRO A 340 11.54 -24.66 -7.30
CA PRO A 340 11.37 -25.14 -8.66
C PRO A 340 12.38 -26.26 -8.98
N SER A 341 11.92 -27.34 -9.62
CA SER A 341 12.77 -28.48 -9.98
C SER A 341 13.39 -28.40 -11.37
N SER A 342 12.75 -27.71 -12.33
CA SER A 342 13.27 -27.57 -13.69
C SER A 342 14.40 -26.53 -13.76
N PHE A 343 15.27 -26.65 -14.77
CA PHE A 343 16.41 -25.73 -14.95
C PHE A 343 15.91 -24.30 -15.26
N LEU A 344 14.98 -24.14 -16.20
CA LEU A 344 14.42 -22.84 -16.57
C LEU A 344 13.69 -22.17 -15.39
N ALA A 345 12.87 -22.92 -14.64
CA ALA A 345 12.20 -22.36 -13.47
C ALA A 345 13.19 -21.97 -12.37
N ARG A 346 14.34 -22.63 -12.25
CA ARG A 346 15.41 -22.20 -11.34
C ARG A 346 16.11 -20.93 -11.79
N MET A 347 16.30 -20.72 -13.09
CA MET A 347 16.89 -19.47 -13.58
C MET A 347 16.00 -18.25 -13.35
N THR A 348 14.68 -18.41 -13.34
CA THR A 348 13.74 -17.27 -13.24
C THR A 348 13.08 -17.14 -11.87
N LEU A 349 12.58 -18.23 -11.28
CA LEU A 349 11.77 -18.19 -10.06
C LEU A 349 12.60 -18.26 -8.78
N THR A 350 13.87 -18.68 -8.84
CA THR A 350 14.75 -18.69 -7.64
C THR A 350 14.95 -17.29 -7.08
N TRP A 351 14.94 -16.25 -7.92
CA TRP A 351 15.06 -14.86 -7.47
C TRP A 351 13.82 -14.34 -6.74
N LEU A 352 12.70 -15.07 -6.76
CA LEU A 352 11.51 -14.74 -5.96
C LEU A 352 11.52 -15.41 -4.58
N THR A 353 12.46 -16.32 -4.34
CA THR A 353 12.55 -17.08 -3.09
C THR A 353 13.25 -16.29 -1.98
N PRO A 354 12.89 -16.51 -0.70
CA PRO A 354 13.43 -15.75 0.42
C PRO A 354 14.95 -15.85 0.52
N GLY A 355 15.60 -14.74 0.87
CA GLY A 355 17.03 -14.68 1.14
C GLY A 355 17.69 -13.34 0.79
N PRO A 356 18.80 -12.97 1.47
CA PRO A 356 19.46 -11.68 1.28
C PRO A 356 20.12 -11.57 -0.11
N THR A 357 20.74 -12.65 -0.59
CA THR A 357 21.38 -12.69 -1.92
C THR A 357 20.35 -12.75 -3.04
N THR A 358 19.29 -13.56 -2.89
CA THR A 358 18.20 -13.60 -3.88
C THR A 358 17.50 -12.25 -3.96
N GLY A 359 17.29 -11.59 -2.82
CA GLY A 359 16.73 -10.24 -2.72
C GLY A 359 17.60 -9.18 -3.40
N LEU A 360 18.92 -9.23 -3.22
CA LEU A 360 19.87 -8.33 -3.89
C LEU A 360 19.84 -8.50 -5.42
N VAL A 361 19.87 -9.73 -5.91
CA VAL A 361 19.86 -10.03 -7.36
C VAL A 361 18.53 -9.62 -7.97
N PHE A 362 17.41 -9.98 -7.31
CA PHE A 362 16.08 -9.57 -7.71
C PHE A 362 15.96 -8.04 -7.82
N SER A 363 16.43 -7.34 -6.80
CA SER A 363 16.43 -5.87 -6.75
C SER A 363 17.30 -5.27 -7.87
N ALA A 364 18.52 -5.76 -8.07
CA ALA A 364 19.42 -5.25 -9.10
C ALA A 364 18.85 -5.45 -10.51
N ILE A 365 18.26 -6.61 -10.79
CA ILE A 365 17.61 -6.90 -12.08
C ILE A 365 16.40 -5.96 -12.28
N CYS A 366 15.52 -5.85 -11.29
CA CYS A 366 14.32 -5.02 -11.42
C CYS A 366 14.65 -3.53 -11.55
N VAL A 367 15.56 -3.00 -10.73
CA VAL A 367 16.03 -1.61 -10.83
C VAL A 367 16.63 -1.35 -12.22
N SER A 368 17.44 -2.28 -12.75
CA SER A 368 18.03 -2.13 -14.08
C SER A 368 16.97 -2.14 -15.20
N ILE A 369 15.99 -3.05 -15.13
CA ILE A 369 14.89 -3.14 -16.10
C ILE A 369 13.98 -1.91 -16.04
N ILE A 370 13.64 -1.44 -14.83
CA ILE A 370 12.81 -0.24 -14.67
C ILE A 370 13.54 0.97 -15.23
N THR A 371 14.83 1.11 -14.92
CA THR A 371 15.67 2.21 -15.45
C THR A 371 15.75 2.17 -16.96
N SER A 372 15.99 1.00 -17.55
CA SER A 372 16.05 0.87 -19.01
C SER A 372 14.69 1.15 -19.66
N ALA A 373 13.59 0.67 -19.08
CA ALA A 373 12.24 0.96 -19.56
C ALA A 373 11.92 2.46 -19.51
N ILE A 374 12.28 3.16 -18.42
CA ILE A 374 12.10 4.61 -18.28
C ILE A 374 12.94 5.35 -19.33
N VAL A 375 14.23 5.02 -19.45
CA VAL A 375 15.14 5.72 -20.39
C VAL A 375 14.74 5.48 -21.85
N VAL A 376 14.41 4.25 -22.23
CA VAL A 376 13.98 3.90 -23.59
C VAL A 376 12.62 4.51 -23.90
N GLY A 377 11.64 4.40 -22.99
CA GLY A 377 10.31 4.97 -23.16
C GLY A 377 10.37 6.49 -23.31
N ALA A 378 11.17 7.15 -22.48
CA ALA A 378 11.36 8.59 -22.59
C ALA A 378 12.04 8.98 -23.93
N SER A 379 12.99 8.16 -24.44
CA SER A 379 13.66 8.41 -25.74
C SER A 379 12.72 8.28 -26.92
N TYR A 380 11.86 7.27 -26.89
CA TYR A 380 10.82 7.05 -27.89
C TYR A 380 9.84 8.23 -27.94
N TYR A 381 9.41 8.70 -26.76
CA TYR A 381 8.51 9.84 -26.66
C TYR A 381 9.15 11.13 -27.19
N ASN A 382 10.40 11.41 -26.82
CA ASN A 382 11.11 12.60 -27.30
C ASN A 382 11.22 12.65 -28.84
N THR A 383 11.41 11.49 -29.48
CA THR A 383 11.48 11.39 -30.95
C THR A 383 10.11 11.59 -31.60
N SER A 384 9.03 11.15 -30.95
CA SER A 384 7.67 11.16 -31.50
C SER A 384 6.94 12.49 -31.29
N ALA A 385 7.17 13.17 -30.16
CA ALA A 385 6.33 14.27 -29.66
C ALA A 385 6.82 15.68 -30.03
N GLN A 386 7.39 15.91 -31.22
CA GLN A 386 7.81 17.24 -31.72
C GLN A 386 8.53 18.16 -30.69
N ASN A 387 9.39 17.61 -29.82
CA ASN A 387 10.20 18.35 -28.84
C ASN A 387 9.44 19.25 -27.83
N PHE A 388 8.31 18.80 -27.26
CA PHE A 388 7.70 19.50 -26.10
C PHE A 388 8.68 19.71 -24.92
N VAL A 389 9.64 18.80 -24.74
CA VAL A 389 10.68 18.89 -23.71
C VAL A 389 12.02 19.27 -24.35
N PRO A 390 12.74 20.28 -23.83
CA PRO A 390 14.07 20.63 -24.31
C PRO A 390 15.03 19.43 -24.24
N ALA A 391 15.83 19.23 -25.29
CA ALA A 391 16.78 18.12 -25.37
C ALA A 391 17.77 18.06 -24.18
N SER A 392 18.12 19.21 -23.60
CA SER A 392 18.96 19.30 -22.41
C SER A 392 18.28 18.72 -21.17
N ALA A 393 17.00 19.03 -20.93
CA ALA A 393 16.21 18.50 -19.81
C ALA A 393 16.02 16.98 -19.94
N PHE A 394 15.82 16.52 -21.17
CA PHE A 394 15.73 15.10 -21.49
C PHE A 394 17.02 14.34 -21.18
N GLN A 395 18.17 14.83 -21.67
CA GLN A 395 19.47 14.22 -21.36
C GLN A 395 19.80 14.27 -19.87
N PHE A 396 19.44 15.37 -19.19
CA PHE A 396 19.56 15.48 -17.74
C PHE A 396 18.80 14.35 -17.03
N PHE A 397 17.53 14.13 -17.40
CA PHE A 397 16.71 13.08 -16.82
C PHE A 397 17.28 11.68 -17.06
N GLN A 398 17.73 11.38 -18.28
CA GLN A 398 18.36 10.09 -18.60
C GLN A 398 19.62 9.84 -17.75
N ARG A 399 20.52 10.84 -17.66
CA ARG A 399 21.74 10.74 -16.85
C ARG A 399 21.42 10.59 -15.38
N LEU A 400 20.40 11.28 -14.87
CA LEU A 400 19.94 11.17 -13.48
C LEU A 400 19.46 9.74 -13.18
N CYS A 401 18.58 9.18 -14.00
CA CYS A 401 18.04 7.83 -13.82
C CYS A 401 19.15 6.76 -13.83
N ILE A 402 20.06 6.81 -14.81
CA ILE A 402 21.15 5.83 -14.90
C ILE A 402 22.09 5.95 -13.69
N SER A 403 22.48 7.17 -13.34
CA SER A 403 23.42 7.40 -12.24
C SER A 403 22.82 6.95 -10.91
N TYR A 404 21.57 7.31 -10.65
CA TYR A 404 20.85 6.89 -9.44
C TYR A 404 20.82 5.36 -9.30
N SER A 405 20.45 4.65 -10.35
CA SER A 405 20.32 3.19 -10.33
C SER A 405 21.66 2.48 -10.13
N VAL A 406 22.73 2.97 -10.76
CA VAL A 406 24.10 2.46 -10.56
C VAL A 406 24.53 2.60 -9.10
N TYR A 407 24.36 3.79 -8.52
CA TYR A 407 24.71 4.02 -7.12
C TYR A 407 23.82 3.25 -6.15
N LEU A 408 22.52 3.14 -6.42
CA LEU A 408 21.61 2.36 -5.59
C LEU A 408 22.04 0.89 -5.53
N ILE A 409 22.35 0.25 -6.67
CA ILE A 409 22.82 -1.13 -6.69
C ILE A 409 24.14 -1.27 -5.92
N GLY A 410 25.08 -0.32 -6.09
CA GLY A 410 26.31 -0.28 -5.31
C GLY A 410 26.08 -0.20 -3.79
N MET A 411 25.15 0.66 -3.37
CA MET A 411 24.77 0.77 -1.96
C MET A 411 24.09 -0.50 -1.44
N LEU A 412 23.22 -1.14 -2.23
CA LEU A 412 22.57 -2.41 -1.84
C LEU A 412 23.59 -3.53 -1.62
N ILE A 413 24.65 -3.58 -2.44
CA ILE A 413 25.78 -4.49 -2.20
C ILE A 413 26.42 -4.17 -0.84
N ALA A 414 26.80 -2.92 -0.59
CA ALA A 414 27.39 -2.53 0.69
C ALA A 414 26.47 -2.84 1.89
N VAL A 415 25.16 -2.61 1.77
CA VAL A 415 24.15 -2.97 2.78
C VAL A 415 24.16 -4.46 3.05
N ARG A 416 24.18 -5.31 2.02
CA ARG A 416 24.26 -6.77 2.21
C ARG A 416 25.52 -7.16 3.00
N TRP A 417 26.68 -6.62 2.63
CA TRP A 417 27.93 -6.94 3.32
C TRP A 417 27.90 -6.48 4.78
N LEU A 418 27.41 -5.27 5.04
CA LEU A 418 27.25 -4.73 6.39
C LEU A 418 26.32 -5.61 7.25
N ILE A 419 25.17 -6.02 6.71
CA ILE A 419 24.22 -6.88 7.42
C ILE A 419 24.80 -8.27 7.65
N SER A 420 25.57 -8.80 6.69
CA SER A 420 26.27 -10.07 6.84
C SER A 420 27.25 -10.03 8.02
N ILE A 421 27.94 -8.90 8.24
CA ILE A 421 28.84 -8.71 9.40
C ILE A 421 28.03 -8.63 10.69
N ILE A 422 26.95 -7.83 10.73
CA ILE A 422 26.09 -7.70 11.92
C ILE A 422 25.49 -9.06 12.31
N ARG A 423 25.17 -9.89 11.31
CA ARG A 423 24.55 -11.21 11.50
C ARG A 423 25.50 -12.25 12.11
N ILE A 424 26.80 -11.99 12.19
CA ILE A 424 27.75 -12.91 12.84
C ILE A 424 27.39 -13.09 14.32
N ASN A 425 26.99 -12.00 15.00
CA ASN A 425 26.72 -11.99 16.43
C ASN A 425 25.25 -11.69 16.78
N ASN A 426 24.44 -11.27 15.81
CA ASN A 426 23.05 -10.85 16.03
C ASN A 426 22.09 -11.50 15.02
N HIS A 427 20.79 -11.44 15.32
CA HIS A 427 19.72 -11.78 14.38
C HIS A 427 19.02 -10.49 13.90
N PRO A 428 19.62 -9.77 12.93
CA PRO A 428 19.09 -8.49 12.49
C PRO A 428 17.73 -8.66 11.83
N ARG A 429 16.81 -7.75 12.15
CA ARG A 429 15.50 -7.68 11.49
C ARG A 429 15.63 -7.09 10.09
N VAL A 430 14.58 -7.26 9.29
CA VAL A 430 14.52 -6.80 7.90
C VAL A 430 14.55 -5.27 7.81
N GLU A 431 13.96 -4.56 8.79
CA GLU A 431 13.93 -3.09 8.84
C GLU A 431 15.32 -2.48 9.07
N LEU A 432 16.27 -3.25 9.65
CA LEU A 432 17.65 -2.82 9.80
C LEU A 432 18.32 -2.57 8.43
N GLY A 433 17.78 -3.15 7.36
CA GLY A 433 18.18 -2.84 5.98
C GLY A 433 18.05 -1.37 5.62
N ILE A 434 16.98 -0.71 6.07
CA ILE A 434 16.75 0.71 5.81
C ILE A 434 17.80 1.55 6.58
N ALA A 435 18.03 1.23 7.85
CA ALA A 435 19.04 1.92 8.66
C ALA A 435 20.45 1.73 8.10
N ALA A 436 20.78 0.51 7.64
CA ALA A 436 22.03 0.20 6.98
C ALA A 436 22.18 0.98 5.67
N LEU A 437 21.12 1.10 4.87
CA LEU A 437 21.14 1.89 3.64
C LEU A 437 21.38 3.38 3.94
N ILE A 438 20.67 3.95 4.92
CA ILE A 438 20.87 5.35 5.33
C ILE A 438 22.33 5.56 5.76
N ALA A 439 22.86 4.68 6.61
CA ALA A 439 24.26 4.75 7.04
C ALA A 439 25.23 4.69 5.85
N VAL A 440 25.04 3.76 4.92
CA VAL A 440 25.88 3.64 3.71
C VAL A 440 25.75 4.88 2.82
N ALA A 441 24.54 5.38 2.58
CA ALA A 441 24.29 6.55 1.73
C ALA A 441 24.88 7.84 2.32
N VAL A 442 24.80 8.01 3.64
CA VAL A 442 25.37 9.16 4.35
C VAL A 442 26.89 9.07 4.44
N LEU A 443 27.45 7.90 4.79
CA LEU A 443 28.89 7.74 4.87
C LEU A 443 29.57 7.84 3.50
N SER A 444 28.95 7.29 2.46
CA SER A 444 29.48 7.38 1.09
C SER A 444 29.51 8.82 0.56
N SER A 445 28.61 9.71 1.01
CA SER A 445 28.69 11.13 0.64
C SER A 445 29.61 11.95 1.56
N LEU A 446 29.52 11.75 2.87
CA LEU A 446 30.23 12.58 3.85
C LEU A 446 31.73 12.25 3.95
N VAL A 447 32.12 10.98 3.91
CA VAL A 447 33.53 10.59 4.13
C VAL A 447 34.44 11.12 3.02
N PRO A 448 34.15 10.91 1.72
CA PRO A 448 35.02 11.42 0.65
C PRO A 448 35.06 12.95 0.63
N TYR A 449 33.93 13.60 0.92
CA TYR A 449 33.85 15.06 1.01
C TYR A 449 34.70 15.60 2.16
N SER A 450 34.61 15.00 3.34
CA SER A 450 35.37 15.44 4.52
C SER A 450 36.87 15.24 4.32
N VAL A 451 37.28 14.13 3.70
CA VAL A 451 38.69 13.87 3.35
C VAL A 451 39.18 14.88 2.33
N GLY A 452 38.43 15.15 1.28
CA GLY A 452 38.82 16.14 0.26
C GLY A 452 38.89 17.56 0.82
N LEU A 453 37.97 17.93 1.72
CA LEU A 453 37.98 19.20 2.42
C LEU A 453 39.22 19.34 3.32
N HIS A 454 39.56 18.29 4.06
CA HIS A 454 40.77 18.28 4.90
C HIS A 454 42.05 18.35 4.07
N MET A 455 42.12 17.63 2.94
CA MET A 455 43.27 17.68 2.02
C MET A 455 43.43 19.04 1.33
N ASN A 456 42.37 19.85 1.27
CA ASN A 456 42.38 21.19 0.68
C ASN A 456 42.35 22.30 1.75
N ASP A 457 42.87 22.04 2.96
CA ASP A 457 42.93 23.00 4.07
C ASP A 457 41.58 23.69 4.38
N TYR A 458 40.48 22.94 4.29
CA TYR A 458 39.11 23.42 4.49
C TYR A 458 38.64 24.50 3.51
N ARG A 459 39.30 24.63 2.36
CA ARG A 459 38.90 25.52 1.27
C ARG A 459 38.01 24.78 0.28
N ASN A 460 37.19 25.54 -0.46
CA ASN A 460 36.41 24.99 -1.57
C ASN A 460 37.36 24.38 -2.63
N TYR A 461 37.01 23.18 -3.11
CA TYR A 461 37.76 22.48 -4.16
C TYR A 461 36.84 21.99 -5.26
N GLU A 462 37.40 21.80 -6.46
CA GLU A 462 36.67 21.27 -7.59
C GLU A 462 36.52 19.75 -7.53
N TYR A 463 35.50 19.23 -8.22
CA TYR A 463 35.27 17.80 -8.30
C TYR A 463 36.46 17.08 -8.95
N SER A 464 36.97 16.05 -8.28
CA SER A 464 38.07 15.22 -8.76
C SER A 464 37.69 13.74 -8.79
N ALA A 465 38.44 12.93 -9.55
CA ALA A 465 38.17 11.49 -9.71
C ALA A 465 38.15 10.70 -8.39
N TRP A 466 38.82 11.19 -7.34
CA TRP A 466 38.80 10.57 -6.01
C TRP A 466 37.45 10.72 -5.29
N GLN A 467 36.59 11.65 -5.71
CA GLN A 467 35.26 11.87 -5.16
C GLN A 467 34.19 10.95 -5.79
N ILE A 468 34.58 9.99 -6.61
CA ILE A 468 33.67 9.06 -7.31
C ILE A 468 32.77 8.24 -6.36
N THR A 469 33.20 8.04 -5.10
CA THR A 469 32.41 7.38 -4.06
C THR A 469 31.32 8.28 -3.47
N ASN A 470 31.46 9.61 -3.59
CA ASN A 470 30.45 10.58 -3.20
C ASN A 470 29.34 10.62 -4.25
N TRP A 471 28.30 9.82 -4.01
CA TRP A 471 27.19 9.66 -4.95
C TRP A 471 26.44 10.97 -5.20
N VAL A 472 26.20 11.81 -4.18
CA VAL A 472 25.45 13.06 -4.33
C VAL A 472 26.18 14.01 -5.27
N TRP A 473 27.47 14.24 -5.02
CA TRP A 473 28.26 15.15 -5.83
C TRP A 473 28.52 14.60 -7.23
N THR A 474 28.81 13.30 -7.34
CA THR A 474 29.05 12.65 -8.64
C THR A 474 27.80 12.66 -9.52
N ILE A 475 26.61 12.41 -8.96
CA ILE A 475 25.36 12.50 -9.73
C ILE A 475 25.15 13.92 -10.24
N GLY A 476 25.28 14.95 -9.40
CA GLY A 476 25.11 16.34 -9.82
C GLY A 476 26.08 16.75 -10.94
N GLN A 477 27.35 16.36 -10.81
CA GLN A 477 28.37 16.60 -11.82
C GLN A 477 28.09 15.82 -13.12
N ALA A 478 27.69 14.56 -13.03
CA ALA A 478 27.36 13.73 -14.19
C ALA A 478 26.10 14.20 -14.92
N THR A 479 25.12 14.77 -14.22
CA THR A 479 23.91 15.32 -14.85
C THR A 479 24.20 16.63 -15.59
N ASP A 480 25.01 17.50 -14.99
CA ASP A 480 25.31 18.85 -15.50
C ASP A 480 26.37 18.84 -16.62
N ARG A 481 27.42 18.02 -16.47
CA ARG A 481 28.57 17.96 -17.39
C ARG A 481 28.64 16.60 -18.09
N PRO A 482 28.27 16.49 -19.38
CA PRO A 482 28.25 15.22 -20.11
C PRO A 482 29.60 14.47 -20.11
N SER A 483 30.72 15.20 -20.12
CA SER A 483 32.07 14.62 -20.08
C SER A 483 32.38 13.86 -18.79
N GLN A 484 31.74 14.23 -17.68
CA GLN A 484 31.93 13.59 -16.37
C GLN A 484 31.06 12.35 -16.19
N PHE A 485 30.14 12.06 -17.12
CA PHE A 485 29.34 10.83 -17.09
C PHE A 485 30.20 9.55 -17.18
N ILE A 486 31.43 9.65 -17.67
CA ILE A 486 32.39 8.53 -17.68
C ILE A 486 32.64 7.94 -16.28
N TYR A 487 32.60 8.76 -15.23
CA TYR A 487 32.76 8.29 -13.85
C TYR A 487 31.62 7.37 -13.42
N VAL A 488 30.38 7.67 -13.82
CA VAL A 488 29.21 6.81 -13.55
C VAL A 488 29.35 5.46 -14.27
N VAL A 489 29.88 5.46 -15.50
CA VAL A 489 30.14 4.22 -16.25
C VAL A 489 31.20 3.37 -15.53
N ILE A 490 32.28 3.98 -15.03
CA ILE A 490 33.31 3.29 -14.24
C ILE A 490 32.69 2.66 -12.98
N VAL A 491 31.88 3.41 -12.23
CA VAL A 491 31.16 2.86 -11.06
C VAL A 491 30.26 1.70 -11.48
N GLY A 492 29.55 1.83 -12.59
CA GLY A 492 28.70 0.76 -13.13
C GLY A 492 29.45 -0.54 -13.40
N ILE A 493 30.65 -0.46 -13.98
CA ILE A 493 31.53 -1.63 -14.21
C ILE A 493 31.95 -2.25 -12.89
N VAL A 494 32.39 -1.44 -11.92
CA VAL A 494 32.81 -1.92 -10.59
C VAL A 494 31.65 -2.59 -9.85
N VAL A 495 30.46 -1.97 -9.88
CA VAL A 495 29.23 -2.51 -9.28
C VAL A 495 28.82 -3.83 -9.92
N ALA A 496 28.92 -3.95 -11.24
CA ALA A 496 28.63 -5.20 -11.94
C ALA A 496 29.58 -6.34 -11.53
N ILE A 497 30.89 -6.04 -11.44
CA ILE A 497 31.89 -7.00 -10.96
C ILE A 497 31.59 -7.39 -9.49
N ALA A 498 31.31 -6.42 -8.63
CA ALA A 498 31.00 -6.65 -7.22
C ALA A 498 29.73 -7.50 -7.03
N LEU A 499 28.71 -7.31 -7.88
CA LEU A 499 27.49 -8.12 -7.90
C LEU A 499 27.82 -9.57 -8.29
N MET A 500 28.65 -9.77 -9.32
CA MET A 500 29.09 -11.10 -9.76
C MET A 500 29.91 -11.82 -8.68
N VAL A 501 30.82 -11.11 -8.01
CA VAL A 501 31.58 -11.65 -6.86
C VAL A 501 30.64 -12.03 -5.72
N SER A 502 29.66 -11.19 -5.40
CA SER A 502 28.68 -11.44 -4.33
C SER A 502 27.75 -12.63 -4.62
N LEU A 503 27.59 -13.01 -5.89
CA LEU A 503 26.89 -14.22 -6.34
C LEU A 503 27.77 -15.47 -6.19
N LEU A 504 29.03 -15.39 -6.63
CA LEU A 504 29.97 -16.51 -6.61
C LEU A 504 30.37 -16.93 -5.17
N LEU A 505 30.41 -15.98 -4.24
CA LEU A 505 30.76 -16.20 -2.84
C LEU A 505 29.63 -16.83 -1.99
N ASP A 506 28.46 -17.11 -2.57
CA ASP A 506 27.33 -17.73 -1.84
C ASP A 506 26.96 -19.11 -2.41
N PRO A 507 27.70 -20.19 -2.04
CA PRO A 507 27.45 -21.54 -2.53
C PRO A 507 26.07 -22.07 -2.14
N LYS A 508 25.51 -21.58 -1.02
CA LYS A 508 24.21 -22.04 -0.52
C LYS A 508 23.06 -21.65 -1.45
N LEU A 509 23.21 -20.57 -2.21
CA LEU A 509 22.26 -20.15 -3.26
C LEU A 509 22.42 -20.95 -4.54
N VAL A 510 23.66 -21.08 -5.04
CA VAL A 510 23.96 -21.75 -6.32
C VAL A 510 23.63 -23.25 -6.26
N PHE A 511 23.72 -23.85 -5.06
CA PHE A 511 23.46 -25.27 -4.83
C PHE A 511 22.19 -25.56 -4.03
N ALA A 512 21.26 -24.61 -3.90
CA ALA A 512 19.99 -24.83 -3.20
C ALA A 512 19.16 -25.92 -3.90
N ARG A 513 19.33 -27.19 -3.46
CA ARG A 513 18.59 -28.33 -3.99
C ARG A 513 17.26 -28.49 -3.27
N ARG A 514 16.20 -28.70 -4.07
CA ARG A 514 14.90 -29.17 -3.60
C ARG A 514 15.11 -30.46 -2.79
N ILE A 515 14.63 -30.47 -1.55
CA ILE A 515 14.64 -31.67 -0.72
C ILE A 515 13.42 -32.50 -1.11
N ALA A 516 13.57 -33.82 -1.23
CA ALA A 516 12.45 -34.71 -1.48
C ALA A 516 11.43 -34.62 -0.33
N THR A 517 10.14 -34.55 -0.67
CA THR A 517 9.06 -34.61 0.32
C THR A 517 9.05 -36.01 0.94
N PRO A 518 9.01 -36.16 2.29
CA PRO A 518 8.93 -37.46 2.93
C PRO A 518 7.66 -38.21 2.49
N LYS A 519 7.75 -39.54 2.29
CA LYS A 519 6.63 -40.38 1.81
C LYS A 519 5.37 -40.22 2.67
N ARG A 520 5.51 -40.19 4.00
CA ARG A 520 4.39 -40.00 4.95
C ARG A 520 3.60 -38.70 4.69
N VAL A 521 4.27 -37.61 4.36
CA VAL A 521 3.61 -36.31 4.08
C VAL A 521 2.84 -36.36 2.76
N LEU A 522 3.37 -37.07 1.76
CA LEU A 522 2.67 -37.27 0.49
C LEU A 522 1.43 -38.15 0.65
N GLU A 523 1.51 -39.18 1.49
CA GLU A 523 0.38 -40.05 1.83
C GLU A 523 -0.73 -39.28 2.55
N GLU A 524 -0.37 -38.42 3.50
CA GLU A 524 -1.30 -37.58 4.25
C GLU A 524 -1.94 -36.49 3.37
N GLN A 525 -1.18 -35.84 2.49
CA GLN A 525 -1.73 -34.89 1.50
C GLN A 525 -2.71 -35.54 0.53
N LYS A 526 -2.43 -36.76 0.08
CA LYS A 526 -3.34 -37.52 -0.77
C LYS A 526 -4.63 -37.90 -0.04
N ARG A 527 -4.54 -38.21 1.25
CA ARG A 527 -5.70 -38.49 2.10
C ARG A 527 -6.58 -37.25 2.26
N LEU A 528 -5.98 -36.11 2.60
CA LEU A 528 -6.71 -34.85 2.75
C LEU A 528 -7.37 -34.39 1.43
N ALA A 529 -6.68 -34.55 0.30
CA ALA A 529 -7.23 -34.23 -1.01
C ALA A 529 -8.36 -35.18 -1.47
N ALA A 530 -8.51 -36.34 -0.84
CA ALA A 530 -9.63 -37.25 -1.07
C ALA A 530 -10.80 -37.00 -0.10
N GLU A 531 -10.56 -36.28 1.00
CA GLU A 531 -11.55 -35.88 2.02
C GLU A 531 -12.13 -34.47 1.76
N SER A 532 -11.41 -33.62 1.00
CA SER A 532 -11.86 -32.30 0.52
C SER A 532 -12.59 -32.38 -0.81
#